data_AF-A0A952GC57-F1
#
_entry.id   AF-A0A952GC57-F1
#
_cell.length_a   1.000
_cell.length_b   1.000
_cell.length_c   1.000
_cell.angle_alpha   90.00
_cell.angle_beta   90.00
_cell.angle_gamma   90.00
#
_symmetry.space_group_name_H-M   'P 1'
#
loop_
_entity.id
_entity.type
_entity.pdbx_description
1 polymer ?
#
loop_
_entity_poly.entity_id
_entity_poly.type
_entity_poly.pdbx_seq_one_letter_code
_entity_poly.pdbx_strand_id
1 'polypeptide(L)'
;DEALRVAPVYTQVPAFAATDRGMLDLLGVTNGGRLAVLELKADEDLHLALQALDYWIRVRWHARLAPHETVNPLQQHGYFPGIGLSQDAPLMYLVAPALRIHPATEVVLRHLKPEVEWHLIALDEHWRTEIRVTFRKHSPKV
;
A
#
# COMPACT_ATOMS: atom_id res chain seq x y z
N ASP A 1 -8.12 -5.47 8.00
CA ASP A 1 -7.64 -4.40 8.88
C ASP A 1 -8.84 -3.49 9.08
N GLU A 2 -9.35 -3.38 10.30
CA GLU A 2 -10.56 -2.61 10.60
C GLU A 2 -10.34 -1.10 10.40
N ALA A 3 -9.09 -0.66 10.32
CA ALA A 3 -8.77 0.72 10.02
C ALA A 3 -9.03 1.08 8.55
N LEU A 4 -8.93 0.13 7.61
CA LEU A 4 -9.14 0.37 6.17
C LEU A 4 -10.62 0.51 5.84
N ARG A 5 -10.96 1.50 5.01
CA ARG A 5 -12.30 1.58 4.41
C ARG A 5 -12.44 0.50 3.34
N VAL A 6 -13.63 -0.10 3.29
CA VAL A 6 -14.01 -1.04 2.21
C VAL A 6 -14.14 -0.33 0.87
N ALA A 7 -14.52 0.96 0.89
CA ALA A 7 -14.64 1.80 -0.30
C ALA A 7 -14.42 3.29 0.05
N PRO A 8 -13.95 4.10 -0.92
CA PRO A 8 -13.50 3.69 -2.25
C PRO A 8 -12.11 3.03 -2.18
N VAL A 9 -11.87 2.06 -3.07
CA VAL A 9 -10.56 1.46 -3.34
C VAL A 9 -10.32 1.56 -4.83
N TYR A 10 -9.15 2.08 -5.21
CA TYR A 10 -8.78 2.24 -6.61
C TYR A 10 -7.82 1.14 -7.02
N THR A 11 -8.04 0.57 -8.20
CA THR A 11 -7.20 -0.50 -8.77
C THR A 11 -6.35 0.03 -9.89
N GLN A 12 -5.17 -0.55 -10.10
CA GLN A 12 -4.31 -0.22 -11.24
C GLN A 12 -4.13 1.30 -11.32
N VAL A 13 -3.61 1.87 -10.24
CA VAL A 13 -3.38 3.31 -10.12
C VAL A 13 -2.08 3.65 -10.82
N PRO A 14 -2.09 4.50 -11.88
CA PRO A 14 -0.87 4.95 -12.50
C PRO A 14 0.00 5.62 -11.44
N ALA A 15 1.25 5.18 -11.33
CA ALA A 15 2.22 5.88 -10.52
C ALA A 15 2.36 7.31 -11.07
N PHE A 16 1.75 8.27 -10.38
CA PHE A 16 1.61 9.65 -10.79
C PHE A 16 2.98 10.21 -11.24
N ALA A 17 3.14 10.43 -12.55
CA ALA A 17 4.26 11.06 -13.28
C ALA A 17 5.73 10.66 -12.94
N ALA A 18 6.35 9.84 -13.80
CA ALA A 18 7.59 10.15 -14.54
C ALA A 18 8.06 8.91 -15.33
N THR A 19 7.94 8.95 -16.66
CA THR A 19 8.51 8.05 -17.72
C THR A 19 8.39 6.52 -17.60
N ASP A 20 8.13 5.98 -16.42
CA ASP A 20 8.12 4.56 -16.10
C ASP A 20 6.68 4.14 -15.78
N ARG A 21 6.19 3.15 -16.53
CA ARG A 21 4.78 2.72 -16.54
C ARG A 21 4.48 1.74 -15.40
N GLY A 22 4.89 2.07 -14.18
CA GLY A 22 4.55 1.30 -12.99
C GLY A 22 3.07 1.50 -12.63
N MET A 23 2.35 0.40 -12.42
CA MET A 23 0.95 0.40 -12.01
C MET A 23 0.85 -0.13 -10.58
N LEU A 24 0.42 0.73 -9.65
CA LEU A 24 0.11 0.30 -8.29
C LEU A 24 -1.16 -0.55 -8.32
N ASP A 25 -1.10 -1.74 -7.72
CA ASP A 25 -2.24 -2.64 -7.71
C ASP A 25 -3.48 -2.04 -7.06
N LEU A 26 -3.37 -1.57 -5.80
CA LEU A 26 -4.47 -0.91 -5.10
C LEU A 26 -4.03 0.33 -4.31
N LEU A 27 -4.87 1.35 -4.35
CA LEU A 27 -4.80 2.52 -3.48
C LEU A 27 -6.10 2.62 -2.67
N GLY A 28 -5.97 2.55 -1.35
CA GLY A 28 -7.07 2.68 -0.40
C GLY A 28 -6.86 3.83 0.59
N VAL A 29 -7.76 3.93 1.55
CA VAL A 29 -7.71 4.92 2.62
C VAL A 29 -8.28 4.33 3.92
N THR A 30 -7.77 4.77 5.07
CA THR A 30 -8.32 4.40 6.38
C THR A 30 -9.57 5.22 6.73
N ASN A 31 -10.28 4.81 7.78
CA ASN A 31 -11.39 5.57 8.35
C ASN A 31 -11.00 7.01 8.71
N GLY A 32 -9.76 7.21 9.17
CA GLY A 32 -9.18 8.52 9.49
C GLY A 32 -8.52 9.26 8.31
N GLY A 33 -8.71 8.79 7.07
CA GLY A 33 -8.20 9.49 5.88
C GLY A 33 -6.74 9.22 5.53
N ARG A 34 -6.03 8.35 6.27
CA ARG A 34 -4.65 7.97 5.96
C ARG A 34 -4.62 7.09 4.72
N LEU A 35 -3.78 7.43 3.75
CA LEU A 35 -3.64 6.64 2.51
C LEU A 35 -3.07 5.25 2.80
N ALA A 36 -3.43 4.28 1.97
CA ALA A 36 -2.91 2.92 2.04
C ALA A 36 -2.54 2.43 0.65
N VAL A 37 -1.27 2.05 0.47
CA VAL A 37 -0.73 1.43 -0.75
C VAL A 37 -0.77 -0.07 -0.53
N LEU A 38 -1.41 -0.82 -1.43
CA LEU A 38 -1.44 -2.27 -1.34
C LEU A 38 -0.87 -2.89 -2.61
N GLU A 39 0.11 -3.76 -2.43
CA GLU A 39 0.77 -4.53 -3.47
C GLU A 39 0.41 -6.01 -3.32
N LEU A 40 0.03 -6.67 -4.41
CA LEU A 40 -0.47 -8.05 -4.41
C LEU A 40 0.40 -8.95 -5.29
N LYS A 41 0.71 -10.16 -4.80
CA LYS A 41 1.38 -11.17 -5.62
C LYS A 41 0.70 -12.53 -5.47
N ALA A 42 0.41 -13.14 -6.61
CA ALA A 42 -0.19 -14.46 -6.70
C ALA A 42 0.85 -15.60 -6.59
N ASP A 43 2.07 -15.31 -7.03
CA ASP A 43 3.20 -16.22 -7.10
C ASP A 43 4.39 -15.65 -6.33
N GLU A 44 5.42 -16.47 -6.13
CA GLU A 44 6.63 -16.04 -5.45
C GLU A 44 7.35 -14.96 -6.26
N ASP A 45 7.61 -13.82 -5.61
CA ASP A 45 8.25 -12.66 -6.23
C ASP A 45 9.29 -12.05 -5.28
N LEU A 46 10.55 -12.06 -5.72
CA LEU A 46 11.69 -11.48 -5.01
C LEU A 46 11.54 -9.96 -4.80
N HIS A 47 10.85 -9.27 -5.72
CA HIS A 47 10.74 -7.83 -5.77
C HIS A 47 9.51 -7.26 -5.06
N LEU A 48 8.62 -8.11 -4.50
CA LEU A 48 7.39 -7.67 -3.84
C LEU A 48 7.60 -6.51 -2.85
N ALA A 49 8.61 -6.60 -1.98
CA ALA A 49 8.89 -5.55 -1.00
C ALA A 49 9.40 -4.24 -1.63
N LEU A 50 10.24 -4.35 -2.65
CA LEU A 50 10.83 -3.19 -3.33
C LEU A 50 9.80 -2.47 -4.20
N GLN A 51 8.92 -3.22 -4.86
CA GLN A 51 7.82 -2.67 -5.65
C GLN A 51 6.81 -1.94 -4.75
N ALA A 52 6.41 -2.54 -3.62
CA ALA A 52 5.55 -1.88 -2.64
C ALA A 52 6.18 -0.59 -2.10
N LEU A 53 7.49 -0.60 -1.81
CA LEU A 53 8.22 0.57 -1.33
C LEU A 53 8.29 1.67 -2.40
N ASP A 54 8.55 1.33 -3.66
CA ASP A 54 8.58 2.30 -4.76
C ASP A 54 7.23 3.03 -4.87
N TYR A 55 6.12 2.29 -4.87
CA TYR A 55 4.79 2.89 -4.90
C TYR A 55 4.47 3.71 -3.66
N TRP A 56 4.89 3.24 -2.48
CA TRP A 56 4.76 4.02 -1.25
C TRP A 56 5.48 5.37 -1.35
N ILE A 57 6.73 5.39 -1.86
CA ILE A 57 7.52 6.61 -2.03
C ILE A 57 6.80 7.58 -2.96
N ARG A 58 6.28 7.08 -4.09
CA ARG A 58 5.56 7.92 -5.07
C ARG A 58 4.29 8.51 -4.47
N VAL A 59 3.44 7.69 -3.83
CA VAL A 59 2.21 8.17 -3.19
C VAL A 59 2.54 9.18 -2.09
N ARG A 60 3.58 8.93 -1.27
CA ARG A 60 4.02 9.87 -0.24
C ARG A 60 4.51 11.18 -0.82
N TRP A 61 5.28 11.14 -1.89
CA TRP A 61 5.79 12.34 -2.55
C TRP A 61 4.64 13.20 -3.08
N HIS A 62 3.67 12.60 -3.78
CA HIS A 62 2.48 13.29 -4.27
C HIS A 62 1.61 13.85 -3.16
N ALA A 63 1.38 13.10 -2.08
CA ALA A 63 0.62 13.58 -0.94
C ALA A 63 1.28 14.79 -0.26
N ARG A 64 2.62 14.95 -0.36
CA ARG A 64 3.39 16.06 0.22
C ARG A 64 3.51 17.29 -0.67
N LEU A 65 3.21 17.21 -1.97
CA LEU A 65 3.45 18.32 -2.91
C LEU A 65 2.64 19.60 -2.63
N ALA A 66 1.56 19.50 -1.87
CA ALA A 66 0.71 20.62 -1.55
C ALA A 66 0.28 20.61 -0.06
N PRO A 67 1.22 20.83 0.88
CA PRO A 67 0.91 20.84 2.31
C PRO A 67 0.09 22.07 2.73
N HIS A 68 0.02 23.10 1.89
CA HIS A 68 -0.68 24.35 2.12
C HIS A 68 -1.88 24.59 1.19
N GLU A 69 -2.17 23.67 0.26
CA GLU A 69 -3.37 23.77 -0.56
C GLU A 69 -4.56 23.13 0.15
N THR A 70 -5.76 23.65 -0.13
CA THR A 70 -7.01 23.10 0.38
C THR A 70 -7.38 21.75 -0.25
N VAL A 71 -6.76 21.38 -1.38
CA VAL A 71 -7.07 20.15 -2.13
C VAL A 71 -5.79 19.35 -2.38
N ASN A 72 -5.76 18.09 -1.94
CA ASN A 72 -4.61 17.21 -2.15
C ASN A 72 -4.40 16.89 -3.65
N PRO A 73 -3.16 16.79 -4.16
CA PRO A 73 -2.90 16.46 -5.58
C PRO A 73 -3.57 15.16 -6.04
N LEU A 74 -3.71 14.15 -5.17
CA LEU A 74 -4.47 12.94 -5.49
C LEU A 74 -5.96 13.25 -5.72
N GLN A 75 -6.53 14.16 -4.95
CA GLN A 75 -7.92 14.59 -5.12
C GLN A 75 -8.11 15.42 -6.39
N GLN A 76 -7.11 16.18 -6.81
CA GLN A 76 -7.12 16.88 -8.11
C GLN A 76 -7.21 15.88 -9.29
N HIS A 77 -6.67 14.67 -9.13
CA HIS A 77 -6.77 13.58 -10.09
C HIS A 77 -8.02 12.70 -9.88
N GLY A 78 -8.95 13.10 -9.00
CA GLY A 78 -10.23 12.42 -8.78
C GLY A 78 -10.22 11.29 -7.74
N TYR A 79 -9.11 11.11 -7.00
CA TYR A 79 -9.02 10.09 -5.96
C TYR A 79 -9.62 10.57 -4.65
N PHE A 80 -10.41 9.72 -3.99
CA PHE A 80 -11.04 9.94 -2.68
C PHE A 80 -11.83 11.27 -2.58
N PRO A 81 -12.78 11.55 -3.49
CA PRO A 81 -13.57 12.77 -3.46
C PRO A 81 -14.39 12.87 -2.17
N GLY A 82 -14.39 14.03 -1.53
CA GLY A 82 -15.14 14.28 -0.29
C GLY A 82 -14.57 13.61 0.96
N ILE A 83 -13.40 12.95 0.88
CA ILE A 83 -12.72 12.36 2.03
C ILE A 83 -11.59 13.30 2.46
N GLY A 84 -11.58 13.73 3.72
CA GLY A 84 -10.45 14.46 4.28
C GLY A 84 -9.24 13.53 4.39
N LEU A 85 -8.24 13.73 3.54
CA LEU A 85 -7.01 12.92 3.54
C LEU A 85 -6.06 13.39 4.65
N SER A 86 -5.52 12.43 5.41
CA SER A 86 -4.50 12.71 6.43
C SER A 86 -3.16 13.05 5.78
N GLN A 87 -2.37 13.86 6.48
CA GLN A 87 -0.98 14.19 6.14
C GLN A 87 0.02 13.14 6.62
N ASP A 88 -0.45 12.11 7.34
CA ASP A 88 0.39 10.99 7.78
C ASP A 88 0.99 10.26 6.58
N ALA A 89 2.15 9.63 6.80
CA ALA A 89 2.75 8.79 5.78
C ALA A 89 1.80 7.63 5.42
N PRO A 90 1.67 7.21 4.15
CA PRO A 90 0.79 6.10 3.80
C PRO A 90 1.12 4.82 4.57
N LEU A 91 0.14 3.96 4.74
CA LEU A 91 0.37 2.57 5.15
C LEU A 91 0.81 1.76 3.93
N MET A 92 1.73 0.81 4.11
CA MET A 92 2.18 -0.11 3.06
C MET A 92 1.70 -1.52 3.35
N TYR A 93 0.82 -2.07 2.52
CA TYR A 93 0.36 -3.46 2.62
C TYR A 93 0.98 -4.30 1.52
N LEU A 94 1.44 -5.49 1.90
CA LEU A 94 1.89 -6.53 1.00
C LEU A 94 0.97 -7.72 1.20
N VAL A 95 0.36 -8.23 0.13
CA VAL A 95 -0.59 -9.33 0.20
C VAL A 95 -0.17 -10.44 -0.75
N ALA A 96 0.06 -11.64 -0.20
CA ALA A 96 0.46 -12.80 -1.00
C ALA A 96 0.03 -14.11 -0.32
N PRO A 97 -0.08 -15.23 -1.06
CA PRO A 97 -0.26 -16.55 -0.46
C PRO A 97 0.91 -16.90 0.46
N ALA A 98 0.61 -17.54 1.59
CA ALA A 98 1.58 -17.79 2.65
C ALA A 98 2.81 -18.57 2.17
N LEU A 99 2.64 -19.56 1.29
CA LEU A 99 3.75 -20.37 0.77
C LEU A 99 4.46 -19.72 -0.42
N ARG A 100 4.02 -18.53 -0.84
CA ARG A 100 4.59 -17.75 -1.96
C ARG A 100 5.30 -16.48 -1.50
N ILE A 101 5.39 -16.23 -0.20
CA ILE A 101 6.16 -15.11 0.32
C ILE A 101 7.64 -15.49 0.28
N HIS A 102 8.40 -14.84 -0.60
CA HIS A 102 9.84 -15.07 -0.70
C HIS A 102 10.54 -14.65 0.60
N PRO A 103 11.49 -15.44 1.16
CA PRO A 103 12.15 -15.12 2.43
C PRO A 103 12.84 -13.75 2.47
N ALA A 104 13.36 -13.29 1.33
CA ALA A 104 13.99 -11.97 1.22
C ALA A 104 13.03 -10.80 1.47
N THR A 105 11.72 -10.97 1.26
CA THR A 105 10.70 -9.94 1.55
C THR A 105 10.83 -9.48 3.00
N GLU A 106 10.91 -10.41 3.95
CA GLU A 106 11.04 -10.06 5.37
C GLU A 106 12.41 -9.48 5.74
N VAL A 107 13.45 -9.83 4.98
CA VAL A 107 14.78 -9.23 5.17
C VAL A 107 14.74 -7.76 4.77
N VAL A 108 14.17 -7.45 3.61
CA VAL A 108 14.02 -6.05 3.13
C VAL A 108 13.16 -5.24 4.09
N LEU A 109 11.98 -5.76 4.47
CA LEU A 109 11.02 -5.05 5.35
C LEU A 109 11.63 -4.65 6.71
N ARG A 110 12.55 -5.46 7.25
CA ARG A 110 13.24 -5.17 8.52
C ARG A 110 14.24 -4.02 8.46
N HIS A 111 14.71 -3.66 7.26
CA HIS A 111 15.67 -2.57 7.06
C HIS A 111 15.01 -1.26 6.60
N LEU A 112 13.68 -1.26 6.42
CA LEU A 112 12.96 -0.04 6.09
C LEU A 112 12.99 0.94 7.27
N LYS A 113 12.98 2.23 6.93
CA LYS A 113 12.89 3.29 7.94
C LYS A 113 11.59 3.15 8.75
N PRO A 114 11.58 3.51 10.04
CA PRO A 114 10.37 3.43 10.88
C PRO A 114 9.18 4.24 10.36
N GLU A 115 9.40 5.27 9.53
CA GLU A 115 8.34 6.03 8.88
C GLU A 115 7.52 5.23 7.84
N VAL A 116 8.08 4.11 7.35
CA VAL A 116 7.41 3.20 6.43
C VAL A 116 6.71 2.11 7.24
N GLU A 117 5.51 2.43 7.74
CA GLU A 117 4.66 1.46 8.42
C GLU A 117 4.15 0.41 7.43
N TRP A 118 4.55 -0.85 7.64
CA TRP A 118 4.24 -1.94 6.72
C TRP A 118 3.43 -3.05 7.38
N HIS A 119 2.61 -3.72 6.56
CA HIS A 119 1.79 -4.86 6.93
C HIS A 119 1.93 -5.95 5.87
N LEU A 120 2.42 -7.11 6.24
CA LEU A 120 2.45 -8.30 5.40
C LEU A 120 1.26 -9.19 5.77
N ILE A 121 0.35 -9.40 4.82
CA ILE A 121 -0.86 -10.19 4.98
C ILE A 121 -0.71 -11.47 4.16
N ALA A 122 -0.55 -12.59 4.86
CA ALA A 122 -0.42 -13.89 4.23
C ALA A 122 -1.80 -14.54 4.06
N LEU A 123 -2.12 -14.95 2.84
CA LEU A 123 -3.36 -15.63 2.51
C LEU A 123 -3.21 -17.14 2.51
N ASP A 124 -4.32 -17.86 2.61
CA ASP A 124 -4.38 -19.30 2.34
C ASP A 124 -4.10 -19.61 0.87
N GLU A 125 -3.58 -20.79 0.56
CA GLU A 125 -3.30 -21.20 -0.83
C GLU A 125 -4.56 -21.26 -1.72
N HIS A 126 -5.75 -21.45 -1.15
CA HIS A 126 -7.03 -21.46 -1.88
C HIS A 126 -7.66 -20.06 -2.02
N TRP A 127 -6.88 -18.99 -1.89
CA TRP A 127 -7.35 -17.60 -1.90
C TRP A 127 -8.20 -17.21 -3.11
N ARG A 128 -8.06 -17.90 -4.26
CA ARG A 128 -8.89 -17.67 -5.46
C ARG A 128 -10.36 -18.07 -5.27
N THR A 129 -10.63 -18.99 -4.34
CA THR A 129 -11.98 -19.44 -4.00
C THR A 129 -12.51 -18.67 -2.79
N GLU A 130 -11.69 -18.52 -1.76
CA GLU A 130 -12.05 -17.81 -0.54
C GLU A 130 -10.83 -17.08 0.03
N ILE A 131 -10.97 -15.78 0.27
CA ILE A 131 -9.92 -14.98 0.90
C ILE A 131 -9.89 -15.27 2.41
N ARG A 132 -8.98 -16.15 2.82
CA ARG A 132 -8.66 -16.41 4.24
C ARG A 132 -7.26 -15.92 4.55
N VAL A 133 -7.12 -15.15 5.63
CA VAL A 133 -5.81 -14.71 6.14
C VAL A 133 -5.27 -15.77 7.10
N THR A 134 -4.06 -16.26 6.86
CA THR A 134 -3.39 -17.26 7.70
C THR A 134 -2.55 -16.62 8.79
N PHE A 135 -1.75 -15.61 8.44
CA PHE A 135 -1.01 -14.81 9.40
C PHE A 135 -0.84 -13.37 8.93
N ARG A 136 -0.45 -12.52 9.89
CA ARG A 136 -0.09 -11.12 9.64
C ARG A 136 1.25 -10.82 10.29
N LYS A 137 2.09 -10.04 9.62
CA LYS A 137 3.27 -9.40 10.20
C LYS A 137 3.16 -7.91 9.97
N HIS A 138 3.77 -7.11 10.84
CA HIS A 138 3.78 -5.66 10.68
C HIS A 138 5.08 -5.06 11.21
N SER A 139 5.38 -3.83 10.79
CA SER A 139 6.47 -3.05 11.37
C SER A 139 6.28 -2.89 12.88
N PRO A 140 7.35 -2.84 13.68
CA PRO A 140 7.24 -2.49 15.10
C PRO A 140 6.53 -1.15 15.26
N LYS A 141 5.66 -1.02 16.26
CA LYS A 141 5.12 0.29 16.65
C LYS A 141 6.27 1.10 17.26
N VAL A 142 6.51 2.30 16.74
CA VAL A 142 7.48 3.26 17.30
C VAL A 142 6.91 3.86 18.58
#